data_AF-A0A135LKN0-F1
#
_entry.id   AF-A0A135LKN0-F1
#
_cell.length_a   1.000
_cell.length_b   1.000
_cell.length_c   1.000
_cell.angle_alpha   90.00
_cell.angle_beta   90.00
_cell.angle_gamma   90.00
#
_symmetry.space_group_name_H-M   'P 1'
#
loop_
_entity.id
_entity.type
_entity.pdbx_description
1 polymer ?
#
loop_
_entity_poly.entity_id
_entity_poly.type
_entity_poly.pdbx_seq_one_letter_code
_entity_poly.pdbx_strand_id
1 'polypeptide(L)'
;MFFKYAEINSFYMERKWIEEKVAICYSSTTTYSAIDFPWVCCVLVVLAIGTQVAHMEDGKLEPTSEITEELNLCSEDSVGLIFYHAACKLIPDVLLVASQESVQVFLLLATYSLPVSTGGLAYTYYGLAMKMAIQNGMHRKYQGGNCDPRIIEIRNRLFWTTYTVEKYDIQVAS
;
A
#
# COMPACT_ATOMS: atom_id res chain seq x y z
N MET A 1 12.04 7.09 -5.94
CA MET A 1 11.79 7.68 -4.61
C MET A 1 11.28 6.65 -3.59
N PHE A 2 10.15 5.97 -3.83
CA PHE A 2 9.61 4.97 -2.89
C PHE A 2 10.66 3.95 -2.39
N PHE A 3 11.29 3.19 -3.29
CA PHE A 3 12.32 2.21 -2.91
C PHE A 3 13.65 2.82 -2.44
N LYS A 4 13.80 4.15 -2.39
CA LYS A 4 14.98 4.79 -1.80
C LYS A 4 14.74 5.13 -0.32
N TYR A 5 13.49 5.44 0.05
CA TYR A 5 13.14 5.94 1.38
C TYR A 5 12.21 5.02 2.18
N ALA A 6 11.40 4.19 1.52
CA ALA A 6 10.46 3.26 2.15
C ALA A 6 10.90 1.78 2.09
N GLU A 7 12.03 1.48 1.42
CA GLU A 7 12.51 0.09 1.19
C GLU A 7 12.76 -0.67 2.51
N ILE A 8 13.19 0.04 3.56
CA ILE A 8 13.42 -0.54 4.89
C ILE A 8 12.11 -0.99 5.55
N ASN A 9 10.95 -0.43 5.17
CA ASN A 9 9.65 -0.76 5.77
C ASN A 9 8.72 -1.53 4.81
N SER A 10 9.12 -1.74 3.56
CA SER A 10 8.30 -2.37 2.51
C SER A 10 8.90 -3.66 1.94
N PHE A 11 9.51 -4.50 2.79
CA PHE A 11 10.06 -5.81 2.39
C PHE A 11 9.04 -6.79 1.78
N TYR A 12 7.74 -6.48 1.92
CA TYR A 12 6.64 -7.22 1.33
C TYR A 12 6.32 -6.81 -0.11
N MET A 13 7.03 -5.81 -0.68
CA MET A 13 6.85 -5.34 -2.05
C MET A 13 8.15 -5.45 -2.83
N GLU A 14 8.19 -6.34 -3.84
CA GLU A 14 9.37 -6.51 -4.67
C GLU A 14 9.46 -5.39 -5.72
N ARG A 15 10.64 -4.76 -5.84
CA ARG A 15 10.90 -3.71 -6.83
C ARG A 15 10.60 -4.17 -8.26
N LYS A 16 11.14 -5.33 -8.63
CA LYS A 16 10.94 -5.91 -9.97
C LYS A 16 9.46 -6.12 -10.29
N TRP A 17 8.68 -6.59 -9.31
CA TRP A 17 7.25 -6.80 -9.48
C TRP A 17 6.50 -5.48 -9.75
N ILE A 18 6.81 -4.42 -8.99
CA ILE A 18 6.22 -3.09 -9.24
C ILE A 18 6.60 -2.57 -10.62
N GLU A 19 7.86 -2.69 -11.04
CA GLU A 19 8.33 -2.25 -12.36
C GLU A 19 7.58 -2.98 -13.49
N GLU A 20 7.39 -4.30 -13.35
CA GLU A 20 6.59 -5.10 -14.29
C GLU A 20 5.13 -4.65 -14.34
N LYS A 21 4.49 -4.38 -13.18
CA LYS A 21 3.11 -3.90 -13.11
C LYS A 21 2.95 -2.50 -13.70
N VAL A 22 3.89 -1.60 -13.44
CA VAL A 22 3.91 -0.26 -14.04
C VAL A 22 4.03 -0.37 -15.56
N ALA A 23 4.90 -1.24 -16.09
CA ALA A 23 5.02 -1.46 -17.52
C ALA A 23 3.69 -1.93 -18.16
N ILE A 24 2.94 -2.80 -17.47
CA ILE A 24 1.59 -3.23 -17.91
C ILE A 24 0.62 -2.03 -17.96
N CYS A 25 0.72 -1.09 -17.01
CA CYS A 25 -0.10 0.13 -17.00
C CYS A 25 0.15 1.06 -18.19
N TYR A 26 1.36 1.05 -18.75
CA TYR A 26 1.68 1.86 -19.94
C TYR A 26 1.32 1.19 -21.27
N SER A 27 0.91 -0.09 -21.25
CA SER A 27 0.48 -0.79 -22.45
C SER A 27 -0.93 -0.36 -22.87
N SER A 28 -1.07 0.20 -24.07
CA SER A 28 -2.35 0.68 -24.62
C SER A 28 -3.39 -0.41 -24.91
N THR A 29 -3.01 -1.69 -24.77
CA THR A 29 -3.87 -2.84 -25.09
C THR A 29 -4.35 -3.58 -23.83
N THR A 30 -3.97 -3.11 -22.64
CA THR A 30 -4.33 -3.78 -21.39
C THR A 30 -5.79 -3.51 -21.03
N THR A 31 -6.58 -4.56 -20.90
CA THR A 31 -7.93 -4.51 -20.33
C THR A 31 -7.86 -4.90 -18.87
N TYR A 32 -8.46 -4.09 -17.99
CA TYR A 32 -8.51 -4.37 -16.55
C TYR A 32 -9.83 -5.01 -16.15
N SER A 33 -9.74 -5.89 -15.18
CA SER A 33 -10.89 -6.52 -14.54
C SER A 33 -10.78 -6.40 -13.02
N ALA A 34 -11.84 -6.75 -12.28
CA ALA A 34 -11.86 -6.60 -10.82
C ALA A 34 -10.70 -7.34 -10.13
N ILE A 35 -10.24 -8.47 -10.66
CA ILE A 35 -9.10 -9.23 -10.12
C ILE A 35 -7.76 -8.48 -10.22
N ASP A 36 -7.68 -7.47 -11.10
CA ASP A 36 -6.49 -6.67 -11.32
C ASP A 36 -6.40 -5.47 -10.38
N PHE A 37 -7.54 -5.05 -9.82
CA PHE A 37 -7.61 -3.82 -9.04
C PHE A 37 -6.73 -3.82 -7.78
N PRO A 38 -6.49 -4.94 -7.07
CA PRO A 38 -5.49 -4.97 -6.00
C PRO A 38 -4.09 -4.54 -6.42
N TRP A 39 -3.56 -5.10 -7.52
CA TRP A 39 -2.21 -4.74 -7.95
C TRP A 39 -2.14 -3.36 -8.59
N VAL A 40 -3.20 -2.93 -9.29
CA VAL A 40 -3.31 -1.55 -9.81
C VAL A 40 -3.35 -0.56 -8.64
N CYS A 41 -4.11 -0.86 -7.59
CA CYS A 41 -4.16 -0.04 -6.39
C CYS A 41 -2.79 0.03 -5.69
N CYS A 42 -2.05 -1.09 -5.59
CA CYS A 42 -0.66 -1.07 -5.10
C CYS A 42 0.20 -0.07 -5.88
N VAL A 43 0.15 -0.08 -7.22
CA VAL A 43 0.92 0.84 -8.06
C VAL A 43 0.55 2.29 -7.76
N LEU A 44 -0.75 2.62 -7.67
CA LEU A 44 -1.21 3.98 -7.37
C LEU A 44 -0.72 4.45 -5.99
N VAL A 45 -0.82 3.61 -4.95
CA VAL A 45 -0.36 3.99 -3.60
C VAL A 45 1.16 4.11 -3.54
N VAL A 46 1.92 3.26 -4.24
CA VAL A 46 3.39 3.38 -4.35
C VAL A 46 3.79 4.70 -5.01
N LEU A 47 3.07 5.13 -6.05
CA LEU A 47 3.29 6.44 -6.68
C LEU A 47 2.98 7.58 -5.72
N ALA A 48 1.86 7.49 -4.97
CA ALA A 48 1.47 8.50 -3.98
C ALA A 48 2.48 8.62 -2.82
N ILE A 49 2.99 7.51 -2.28
CA ILE A 49 4.07 7.55 -1.28
C ILE A 49 5.36 8.10 -1.91
N GLY A 50 5.63 7.74 -3.15
CA GLY A 50 6.78 8.24 -3.92
C GLY A 50 6.83 9.75 -4.03
N THR A 51 5.68 10.42 -4.22
CA THR A 51 5.59 11.89 -4.22
C THR A 51 5.76 12.46 -2.81
N GLN A 52 5.12 11.88 -1.78
CA GLN A 52 5.26 12.33 -0.39
C GLN A 52 6.73 12.41 0.07
N VAL A 53 7.54 11.40 -0.27
CA VAL A 53 8.95 11.36 0.15
C VAL A 53 9.88 12.15 -0.78
N ALA A 54 9.45 12.51 -2.00
CA ALA A 54 10.23 13.36 -2.90
C ALA A 54 10.36 14.78 -2.32
N HIS A 55 9.31 15.29 -1.68
CA HIS A 55 9.32 16.57 -0.98
C HIS A 55 10.34 16.65 0.17
N MET A 56 10.70 15.51 0.76
CA MET A 56 11.69 15.45 1.83
C MET A 56 13.13 15.66 1.31
N GLU A 57 13.40 15.44 0.02
CA GLU A 57 14.72 15.74 -0.57
C GLU A 57 14.93 17.25 -0.84
N ASP A 58 13.84 18.01 -1.01
CA ASP A 58 13.89 19.41 -1.45
C ASP A 58 13.84 20.42 -0.27
N GLY A 59 13.81 19.94 0.98
CA GLY A 59 13.97 20.77 2.18
C GLY A 59 12.81 21.71 2.54
N LYS A 60 11.65 21.60 1.88
CA LYS A 60 10.45 22.39 2.19
C LYS A 60 9.47 21.60 3.05
N LEU A 61 9.61 21.72 4.37
CA LEU A 61 8.58 21.31 5.34
C LEU A 61 7.55 22.43 5.47
N GLU A 62 6.38 22.29 4.86
CA GLU A 62 5.19 23.06 5.26
C GLU A 62 4.13 22.06 5.76
N PRO A 63 3.65 22.19 7.01
CA PRO A 63 2.67 21.29 7.58
C PRO A 63 1.29 21.70 7.08
N THR A 64 0.74 21.02 6.07
CA THR A 64 -0.63 21.33 5.64
C THR A 64 -1.62 20.45 6.37
N SER A 65 -1.98 20.91 7.57
CA SER A 65 -3.26 20.64 8.19
C SER A 65 -4.39 21.12 7.28
N GLU A 66 -5.51 20.41 7.36
CA GLU A 66 -6.87 20.82 6.97
C GLU A 66 -7.33 20.50 5.54
N ILE A 67 -8.37 19.65 5.56
CA ILE A 67 -9.29 19.31 4.47
C ILE A 67 -10.02 20.59 4.05
N THR A 68 -9.62 21.30 3.00
CA THR A 68 -10.51 22.24 2.28
C THR A 68 -10.04 22.51 0.84
N GLU A 69 -10.88 22.09 -0.10
CA GLU A 69 -11.26 22.70 -1.39
C GLU A 69 -10.26 22.96 -2.54
N GLU A 70 -10.66 22.40 -3.69
CA GLU A 70 -10.66 23.00 -5.03
C GLU A 70 -9.33 23.44 -5.69
N LEU A 71 -8.91 22.61 -6.64
CA LEU A 71 -8.25 23.00 -7.91
C LEU A 71 -6.92 23.78 -7.84
N ASN A 72 -5.95 23.30 -7.07
CA ASN A 72 -4.54 23.59 -7.36
C ASN A 72 -3.85 22.35 -7.98
N LEU A 73 -4.16 22.06 -9.25
CA LEU A 73 -3.74 20.85 -9.99
C LEU A 73 -2.24 20.83 -10.40
N CYS A 74 -1.42 21.75 -9.88
CA CYS A 74 -0.05 22.00 -10.34
C CYS A 74 1.00 22.03 -9.23
N SER A 75 0.73 21.46 -8.05
CA SER A 75 1.79 21.12 -7.07
C SER A 75 2.04 19.61 -7.07
N GLU A 76 3.26 19.16 -6.79
CA GLU A 76 3.55 17.72 -6.64
C GLU A 76 2.69 17.07 -5.53
N ASP A 77 2.29 17.84 -4.50
CA ASP A 77 1.28 17.45 -3.50
C ASP A 77 -0.06 17.09 -4.15
N SER A 78 -0.48 17.85 -5.17
CA SER A 78 -1.72 17.58 -5.91
C SER A 78 -1.64 16.26 -6.70
N VAL A 79 -0.45 15.91 -7.22
CA VAL A 79 -0.23 14.66 -7.97
C VAL A 79 -0.30 13.44 -7.05
N GLY A 80 0.34 13.52 -5.87
CA GLY A 80 0.25 12.47 -4.85
C GLY A 80 -1.19 12.22 -4.41
N LEU A 81 -1.95 13.29 -4.19
CA LEU A 81 -3.37 13.22 -3.83
C LEU A 81 -4.23 12.62 -4.96
N ILE A 82 -3.93 12.91 -6.23
CA ILE A 82 -4.63 12.30 -7.36
C ILE A 82 -4.46 10.78 -7.35
N PHE A 83 -3.22 10.29 -7.15
CA PHE A 83 -2.95 8.86 -7.07
C PHE A 83 -3.63 8.22 -5.86
N TYR A 84 -3.56 8.85 -4.69
CA TYR A 84 -4.22 8.36 -3.49
C TYR A 84 -5.75 8.30 -3.64
N HIS A 85 -6.38 9.34 -4.16
CA HIS A 85 -7.83 9.34 -4.42
C HIS A 85 -8.23 8.29 -5.45
N ALA A 86 -7.42 8.07 -6.49
CA ALA A 86 -7.66 6.99 -7.45
C ALA A 86 -7.58 5.61 -6.76
N ALA A 87 -6.60 5.39 -5.88
CA ALA A 87 -6.47 4.16 -5.10
C ALA A 87 -7.68 3.94 -4.17
N CYS A 88 -8.15 4.99 -3.48
CA CYS A 88 -9.31 4.92 -2.59
C CYS A 88 -10.58 4.47 -3.31
N LYS A 89 -10.76 4.82 -4.58
CA LYS A 89 -11.90 4.36 -5.41
C LYS A 89 -11.88 2.86 -5.66
N LEU A 90 -10.71 2.21 -5.61
CA LEU A 90 -10.56 0.77 -5.83
C LEU A 90 -10.71 -0.05 -4.53
N ILE A 91 -10.77 0.57 -3.35
CA ILE A 91 -10.85 -0.12 -2.05
C ILE A 91 -12.01 -1.13 -1.98
N PRO A 92 -13.23 -0.83 -2.46
CA PRO A 92 -14.33 -1.80 -2.44
C PRO A 92 -13.99 -3.10 -3.18
N ASP A 93 -13.40 -3.01 -4.36
CA ASP A 93 -12.99 -4.17 -5.14
C ASP A 93 -11.80 -4.90 -4.49
N VAL A 94 -10.85 -4.16 -3.93
CA VAL A 94 -9.72 -4.73 -3.18
C VAL A 94 -10.21 -5.58 -2.00
N LEU A 95 -11.24 -5.10 -1.29
CA LEU A 95 -11.93 -5.83 -0.22
C LEU A 95 -12.59 -7.11 -0.72
N LEU A 96 -13.25 -7.04 -1.88
CA LEU A 96 -13.95 -8.19 -2.46
C LEU A 96 -12.99 -9.26 -2.98
N VAL A 97 -11.89 -8.87 -3.62
CA VAL A 97 -10.90 -9.82 -4.15
C VAL A 97 -10.11 -10.49 -3.03
N ALA A 98 -9.80 -9.74 -1.96
CA ALA A 98 -9.11 -10.24 -0.77
C ALA A 98 -7.86 -11.10 -1.08
N SER A 99 -7.04 -10.65 -2.03
CA SER A 99 -5.82 -11.33 -2.49
C SER A 99 -4.60 -11.04 -1.60
N GLN A 100 -3.45 -11.62 -1.96
CA GLN A 100 -2.16 -11.24 -1.38
C GLN A 100 -1.87 -9.75 -1.59
N GLU A 101 -2.15 -9.26 -2.78
CA GLU A 101 -2.02 -7.86 -3.16
C GLU A 101 -2.99 -6.98 -2.37
N SER A 102 -4.19 -7.47 -2.02
CA SER A 102 -5.09 -6.73 -1.14
C SER A 102 -4.45 -6.47 0.23
N VAL A 103 -3.73 -7.44 0.81
CA VAL A 103 -2.97 -7.22 2.06
C VAL A 103 -1.88 -6.16 1.87
N GLN A 104 -1.15 -6.22 0.75
CA GLN A 104 -0.13 -5.22 0.41
C GLN A 104 -0.73 -3.81 0.27
N VAL A 105 -1.89 -3.67 -0.37
CA VAL A 105 -2.60 -2.39 -0.52
C VAL A 105 -2.87 -1.76 0.85
N PHE A 106 -3.43 -2.52 1.80
CA PHE A 106 -3.76 -1.95 3.11
C PHE A 106 -2.52 -1.58 3.94
N LEU A 107 -1.43 -2.35 3.84
CA LEU A 107 -0.16 -1.95 4.45
C LEU A 107 0.40 -0.65 3.84
N LEU A 108 0.30 -0.49 2.52
CA LEU A 108 0.74 0.72 1.82
C LEU A 108 -0.15 1.92 2.16
N LEU A 109 -1.47 1.75 2.20
CA LEU A 109 -2.41 2.81 2.59
C LEU A 109 -2.19 3.26 4.03
N ALA A 110 -1.92 2.33 4.94
CA ALA A 110 -1.55 2.64 6.31
C ALA A 110 -0.27 3.49 6.35
N THR A 111 0.77 3.06 5.62
CA THR A 111 2.04 3.78 5.50
C THR A 111 1.85 5.21 4.97
N TYR A 112 1.05 5.38 3.91
CA TYR A 112 0.73 6.69 3.34
C TYR A 112 -0.02 7.60 4.34
N SER A 113 -0.86 7.01 5.19
CA SER A 113 -1.74 7.74 6.11
C SER A 113 -1.07 8.17 7.41
N LEU A 114 0.09 7.58 7.75
CA LEU A 114 0.87 7.90 8.95
C LEU A 114 1.28 9.39 9.02
N PRO A 115 1.91 9.99 7.99
CA PRO A 115 2.29 11.40 8.05
C PRO A 115 1.12 12.38 7.89
N VAL A 116 -0.04 11.92 7.40
CA VAL A 116 -1.17 12.78 6.99
C VAL A 116 -2.27 12.88 8.04
N SER A 117 -2.37 11.94 8.99
CA SER A 117 -3.50 11.87 9.92
C SER A 117 -3.09 11.57 11.36
N THR A 118 -3.99 11.81 12.32
CA THR A 118 -3.84 11.56 13.77
C THR A 118 -3.80 10.07 14.16
N GLY A 119 -3.33 9.18 13.27
CA GLY A 119 -3.14 7.74 13.50
C GLY A 119 -4.36 6.87 13.23
N GLY A 120 -5.59 7.36 13.45
CA GLY A 120 -6.82 6.55 13.39
C GLY A 120 -7.07 5.84 12.05
N LEU A 121 -6.80 6.52 10.92
CA LEU A 121 -6.99 5.92 9.59
C LEU A 121 -5.90 4.88 9.27
N ALA A 122 -4.65 5.16 9.66
CA ALA A 122 -3.54 4.20 9.51
C ALA A 122 -3.82 2.91 10.28
N TYR A 123 -4.31 3.00 11.52
CA TYR A 123 -4.67 1.82 12.32
C TYR A 123 -5.84 1.04 11.73
N THR A 124 -6.82 1.73 11.15
CA THR A 124 -7.93 1.07 10.45
C THR A 124 -7.39 0.22 9.29
N TYR A 125 -6.46 0.76 8.50
CA TYR A 125 -5.83 0.01 7.41
C TYR A 125 -4.94 -1.13 7.91
N TYR A 126 -4.18 -0.96 9.00
CA TYR A 126 -3.42 -2.08 9.58
C TYR A 126 -4.33 -3.22 10.07
N GLY A 127 -5.44 -2.90 10.74
CA GLY A 127 -6.42 -3.90 11.15
C GLY A 127 -7.08 -4.62 9.96
N LEU A 128 -7.34 -3.90 8.86
CA LEU A 128 -7.82 -4.52 7.62
C LEU A 128 -6.79 -5.45 6.99
N ALA A 129 -5.52 -5.02 6.92
CA ALA A 129 -4.43 -5.83 6.40
C ALA A 129 -4.29 -7.14 7.18
N MET A 130 -4.33 -7.08 8.52
CA MET A 130 -4.26 -8.27 9.36
C MET A 130 -5.44 -9.21 9.13
N LYS A 131 -6.69 -8.69 9.12
CA LYS A 131 -7.89 -9.50 8.85
C LYS A 131 -7.78 -10.22 7.50
N MET A 132 -7.30 -9.53 6.48
CA MET A 132 -7.07 -10.13 5.16
C MET A 132 -5.94 -11.16 5.14
N ALA A 133 -4.84 -10.92 5.86
CA ALA A 133 -3.75 -11.90 5.97
C ALA A 133 -4.25 -13.20 6.62
N ILE A 134 -5.10 -13.09 7.64
CA ILE A 134 -5.75 -14.24 8.28
C ILE A 134 -6.71 -14.93 7.31
N GLN A 135 -7.58 -14.18 6.62
CA GLN A 135 -8.52 -14.70 5.62
C GLN A 135 -7.80 -15.47 4.50
N ASN A 136 -6.65 -14.97 4.06
CA ASN A 136 -5.79 -15.62 3.06
C ASN A 136 -5.02 -16.84 3.61
N GLY A 137 -5.14 -17.16 4.89
CA GLY A 137 -4.42 -18.26 5.52
C GLY A 137 -2.91 -18.02 5.65
N MET A 138 -2.44 -16.77 5.60
CA MET A 138 -1.01 -16.45 5.70
C MET A 138 -0.42 -16.75 7.10
N HIS A 139 -1.28 -16.83 8.12
CA HIS A 139 -0.94 -17.23 9.49
C HIS A 139 -0.56 -18.73 9.62
N ARG A 140 -0.81 -19.53 8.58
CA ARG A 140 -0.54 -20.97 8.57
C ARG A 140 0.68 -21.24 7.71
N LYS A 141 1.47 -22.24 8.11
CA LYS A 141 2.54 -22.76 7.26
C LYS A 141 1.92 -23.28 5.96
N TYR A 142 2.43 -22.83 4.81
CA TYR A 142 2.00 -23.34 3.52
C TYR A 142 2.36 -24.84 3.41
N GLN A 143 1.37 -25.68 3.07
CA GLN A 143 1.51 -27.13 2.95
C GLN A 143 1.38 -27.66 1.51
N GLY A 144 1.16 -26.77 0.53
CA GLY A 144 1.07 -27.17 -0.87
C GLY A 144 2.43 -27.47 -1.48
N GLY A 145 2.49 -28.41 -2.44
CA GLY A 145 3.73 -28.78 -3.13
C GLY A 145 4.07 -27.91 -4.36
N ASN A 146 3.13 -27.11 -4.86
CA ASN A 146 3.21 -26.49 -6.19
C ASN A 146 3.37 -24.96 -6.19
N CYS A 147 3.60 -24.33 -5.04
CA CYS A 147 3.79 -22.87 -4.98
C CYS A 147 5.27 -22.52 -5.03
N ASP A 148 5.59 -21.49 -5.82
CA ASP A 148 6.93 -20.93 -5.88
C ASP A 148 7.41 -20.55 -4.45
N PRO A 149 8.59 -21.01 -4.01
CA PRO A 149 9.18 -20.60 -2.74
C PRO A 149 9.18 -19.09 -2.51
N ARG A 150 9.30 -18.28 -3.57
CA ARG A 150 9.23 -16.82 -3.48
C ARG A 150 7.87 -16.33 -2.97
N ILE A 151 6.78 -16.91 -3.48
CA ILE A 151 5.42 -16.51 -3.06
C ILE A 151 5.19 -16.89 -1.59
N ILE A 152 5.68 -18.05 -1.16
CA ILE A 152 5.60 -18.47 0.24
C ILE A 152 6.37 -17.49 1.14
N GLU A 153 7.54 -17.05 0.69
CA GLU A 153 8.39 -16.09 1.38
C GLU A 153 7.68 -14.75 1.58
N ILE A 154 7.08 -14.20 0.52
CA ILE A 154 6.32 -12.93 0.57
C ILE A 154 5.11 -13.05 1.50
N ARG A 155 4.37 -14.17 1.46
CA ARG A 155 3.24 -14.41 2.36
C ARG A 155 3.66 -14.41 3.83
N ASN A 156 4.79 -15.03 4.14
CA ASN A 156 5.34 -15.03 5.49
C ASN A 156 5.74 -13.62 5.91
N ARG A 157 6.43 -12.87 5.04
CA ARG A 157 6.78 -11.46 5.32
C ARG A 157 5.53 -10.63 5.61
N LEU A 158 4.52 -10.71 4.74
CA LEU A 158 3.26 -10.00 4.90
C LEU A 158 2.61 -10.29 6.25
N PHE A 159 2.45 -11.57 6.60
CA PHE A 159 1.84 -11.95 7.87
C PHE A 159 2.62 -11.42 9.08
N TRP A 160 3.94 -11.59 9.09
CA TRP A 160 4.75 -11.12 10.21
C TRP A 160 4.79 -9.59 10.30
N THR A 161 4.79 -8.88 9.17
CA THR A 161 4.66 -7.41 9.15
C THR A 161 3.32 -6.97 9.73
N THR A 162 2.19 -7.52 9.27
CA THR A 162 0.87 -7.13 9.78
C THR A 162 0.71 -7.48 11.25
N TYR A 163 1.17 -8.66 11.69
CA TYR A 163 1.09 -9.09 13.08
C TYR A 163 1.93 -8.21 14.01
N THR A 164 3.16 -7.88 13.60
CA THR A 164 4.05 -7.01 14.37
C THR A 164 3.43 -5.63 14.53
N VAL A 165 3.02 -4.98 13.45
CA VAL A 165 2.46 -3.63 13.51
C VAL A 165 1.20 -3.59 14.39
N GLU A 166 0.26 -4.50 14.20
CA GLU A 166 -0.96 -4.56 15.03
C GLU A 166 -0.64 -4.78 16.52
N LYS A 167 0.33 -5.65 16.84
CA LYS A 167 0.69 -5.96 18.22
C LYS A 167 1.39 -4.82 18.93
N TYR A 168 2.32 -4.13 18.26
CA TYR A 168 3.03 -3.00 18.86
C TYR A 168 2.15 -1.75 18.95
N ASP A 169 1.21 -1.56 18.02
CA ASP A 169 0.25 -0.46 18.09
C ASP A 169 -0.70 -0.59 19.29
N ILE A 170 -1.17 -1.81 19.62
CA ILE A 170 -2.03 -2.05 20.79
C ILE A 170 -1.32 -1.68 22.11
N GLN A 171 0.01 -1.81 22.18
CA GLN A 171 0.79 -1.49 23.38
C GLN A 171 1.07 0.02 23.56
N VAL A 172 1.00 0.81 22.49
CA VAL A 172 1.18 2.27 22.56
C VAL A 172 -0.13 2.99 22.90
N ALA A 173 -1.28 2.36 22.62
CA ALA A 173 -2.61 2.89 22.91
C ALA A 173 -3.15 2.53 24.31
N SER A 174 -2.42 1.74 25.11
CA SER A 174 -2.78 1.25 26.45
C SER A 174 -1.93 1.85 27.56
#